data_AF-A0A1L8WHN3-F1
#
_entry.id   AF-A0A1L8WHN3-F1
#
_cell.length_a   1.000
_cell.length_b   1.000
_cell.length_c   1.000
_cell.angle_alpha   90.00
_cell.angle_beta   90.00
_cell.angle_gamma   90.00
#
_symmetry.space_group_name_H-M   'P 1'
#
loop_
_entity.id
_entity.type
_entity.pdbx_description
1 polymer ?
#
loop_
_entity_poly.entity_id
_entity_poly.type
_entity_poly.pdbx_seq_one_letter_code
_entity_poly.pdbx_strand_id
1 'polypeptide(L)'
;MLADTATSQALQEAGDLVLKVSYKDHNFSVLISIWYKAKNLFDQASNPDTQKATQAVQALFTDKSYTKITATVNSDSIEEASSLVLKVILKDEIPLPLWSSLVEKAKKLLNETTDLRPSKNPDTQKAIKAVNALFTDTTYTKIAATATSESIQDARILARKVPTNDHNYSLLNNLLTKAATLLSQTTDLRPTSNPDTQKAIQAVNALFTDTTYTKLAATATVNIDTIDKTSNLLLKIPSWDHNFEVLFSLLLKAATLLNQTTDLRPTSNPDTQKAIKATNALFTDTTYTKLAATTTSKSIHKAFKLTQKVPSEDHNHALLLDILTKAQTLLLNS
;
A
#
# COMPACT_ATOMS: atom_id res chain seq x y z
N MET A 1 -42.28 -34.86 -0.94
CA MET A 1 -42.68 -33.45 -0.70
C MET A 1 -44.07 -33.46 -0.11
N LEU A 2 -44.35 -32.58 0.86
CA LEU A 2 -45.72 -32.27 1.24
C LEU A 2 -46.38 -31.47 0.12
N ALA A 3 -47.70 -31.61 -0.05
CA ALA A 3 -48.46 -30.73 -0.93
C ALA A 3 -48.53 -29.32 -0.32
N ASP A 4 -48.55 -28.28 -1.16
CA ASP A 4 -48.66 -26.88 -0.73
C ASP A 4 -49.97 -26.59 0.05
N THR A 5 -50.94 -27.49 -0.04
CA THR A 5 -52.23 -27.45 0.67
C THR A 5 -52.23 -28.21 1.99
N ALA A 6 -51.10 -28.79 2.42
CA ALA A 6 -51.03 -29.51 3.69
C ALA A 6 -51.24 -28.54 4.88
N THR A 7 -52.21 -28.86 5.74
CA THR A 7 -52.49 -28.10 6.97
C THR A 7 -52.31 -28.99 8.19
N SER A 8 -52.12 -28.38 9.36
CA SER A 8 -52.06 -29.12 10.64
C SER A 8 -53.33 -29.96 10.85
N GLN A 9 -54.49 -29.39 10.49
CA GLN A 9 -55.78 -30.07 10.54
C GLN A 9 -55.83 -31.28 9.58
N ALA A 10 -55.38 -31.13 8.33
CA ALA A 10 -55.37 -32.24 7.37
C ALA A 10 -54.46 -33.39 7.82
N LEU A 11 -53.34 -33.09 8.50
CA LEU A 11 -52.45 -34.11 9.06
C LEU A 11 -53.04 -34.78 10.30
N GLN A 12 -53.75 -34.03 11.14
CA GLN A 12 -54.48 -34.58 12.29
C GLN A 12 -55.56 -35.57 11.80
N GLU A 13 -56.39 -35.14 10.85
CA GLU A 13 -57.45 -35.97 10.26
C GLU A 13 -56.90 -37.22 9.57
N ALA A 14 -55.78 -37.09 8.84
CA ALA A 14 -55.09 -38.23 8.25
C ALA A 14 -54.57 -39.21 9.30
N GLY A 15 -54.05 -38.71 10.44
CA GLY A 15 -53.58 -39.55 11.54
C GLY A 15 -54.72 -40.34 12.19
N ASP A 16 -55.84 -39.68 12.45
CA ASP A 16 -57.04 -40.31 13.00
C ASP A 16 -57.60 -41.40 12.07
N LEU A 17 -57.50 -41.21 10.75
CA LEU A 17 -57.87 -42.24 9.77
C LEU A 17 -56.90 -43.42 9.76
N VAL A 18 -55.59 -43.17 9.85
CA VAL A 18 -54.58 -44.25 9.92
C VAL A 18 -54.76 -45.08 11.19
N LEU A 19 -55.06 -44.47 12.33
CA LEU A 19 -55.30 -45.17 13.60
C LEU A 19 -56.58 -46.02 13.60
N LYS A 20 -57.54 -45.74 12.71
CA LYS A 20 -58.75 -46.56 12.52
C LYS A 20 -58.49 -47.82 11.68
N VAL A 21 -57.36 -47.90 10.97
CA VAL A 21 -56.96 -49.11 10.25
C VAL A 21 -56.52 -50.17 11.27
N SER A 22 -57.00 -51.40 11.10
CA SER A 22 -56.63 -52.50 12.01
C SER A 22 -55.12 -52.73 12.00
N TYR A 23 -54.52 -52.89 13.18
CA TYR A 23 -53.09 -53.22 13.31
C TYR A 23 -52.70 -54.58 12.67
N LYS A 24 -53.70 -55.44 12.37
CA LYS A 24 -53.52 -56.70 11.65
C LYS A 24 -53.55 -56.53 10.13
N ASP A 25 -53.93 -55.35 9.64
CA ASP A 25 -53.89 -55.01 8.22
C ASP A 25 -52.44 -54.81 7.79
N HIS A 26 -52.06 -55.43 6.67
CA HIS A 26 -50.69 -55.38 6.16
C HIS A 26 -50.24 -53.96 5.78
N ASN A 27 -51.17 -53.03 5.59
CA ASN A 27 -50.88 -51.64 5.22
C ASN A 27 -50.68 -50.71 6.42
N PHE A 28 -51.09 -51.12 7.62
CA PHE A 28 -51.05 -50.26 8.81
C PHE A 28 -49.64 -49.73 9.09
N SER A 29 -48.63 -50.59 9.04
CA SER A 29 -47.23 -50.24 9.29
C SER A 29 -46.66 -49.24 8.26
N VAL A 30 -47.09 -49.36 7.00
CA VAL A 30 -46.68 -48.45 5.93
C VAL A 30 -47.37 -47.10 6.08
N LEU A 31 -48.69 -47.09 6.33
CA LEU A 31 -49.48 -45.87 6.48
C LEU A 31 -49.06 -45.06 7.69
N ILE A 32 -48.83 -45.70 8.84
CA ILE A 32 -48.37 -45.01 10.05
C ILE A 32 -46.96 -44.42 9.86
N SER A 33 -46.07 -45.12 9.16
CA SER A 33 -44.73 -44.62 8.84
C SER A 33 -44.77 -43.41 7.90
N ILE A 34 -45.61 -43.44 6.86
CA ILE A 34 -45.80 -42.32 5.93
C ILE A 34 -46.41 -41.12 6.65
N TRP A 35 -47.42 -41.34 7.50
CA TRP A 35 -48.03 -40.28 8.29
C TRP A 35 -47.02 -39.62 9.23
N TYR A 36 -46.25 -40.41 9.99
CA TYR A 36 -45.19 -39.85 10.84
C TYR A 36 -44.16 -39.05 10.03
N LYS A 37 -43.78 -39.53 8.84
CA LYS A 37 -42.86 -38.80 7.96
C LYS A 37 -43.46 -37.48 7.45
N ALA A 38 -44.73 -37.48 7.06
CA ALA A 38 -45.44 -36.29 6.62
C ALA A 38 -45.63 -35.27 7.76
N LYS A 39 -46.01 -35.75 8.95
CA LYS A 39 -46.11 -34.95 10.17
C LYS A 39 -44.77 -34.33 10.54
N ASN A 40 -43.70 -35.11 10.54
CA ASN A 40 -42.35 -34.60 10.81
C ASN A 40 -41.92 -33.54 9.79
N LEU A 41 -42.19 -33.75 8.48
CA LEU A 41 -41.89 -32.75 7.45
C LEU A 41 -42.71 -31.46 7.62
N PHE A 42 -43.95 -31.57 8.11
CA PHE A 42 -44.84 -30.43 8.30
C PHE A 42 -44.49 -29.65 9.57
N ASP A 43 -44.21 -30.37 10.66
CA ASP A 43 -43.74 -29.79 11.92
C ASP A 43 -42.39 -29.09 11.69
N GLN A 44 -41.51 -29.66 10.85
CA GLN A 44 -40.28 -29.00 10.37
C GLN A 44 -40.57 -27.71 9.59
N ALA A 45 -41.53 -27.74 8.67
CA ALA A 45 -41.91 -26.57 7.88
C ALA A 45 -42.62 -25.49 8.71
N SER A 46 -43.26 -25.86 9.82
CA SER A 46 -44.08 -24.98 10.67
C SER A 46 -43.36 -24.48 11.92
N ASN A 47 -42.24 -25.08 12.33
CA ASN A 47 -41.44 -24.65 13.48
C ASN A 47 -40.72 -23.33 13.16
N PRO A 48 -40.99 -22.23 13.91
CA PRO A 48 -40.36 -20.93 13.67
C PRO A 48 -38.83 -20.94 13.81
N ASP A 49 -38.26 -21.76 14.70
CA ASP A 49 -36.80 -21.89 14.84
C ASP A 49 -36.20 -22.56 13.59
N THR A 50 -36.88 -23.59 13.05
CA THR A 50 -36.47 -24.31 11.83
C THR A 50 -36.58 -23.45 10.57
N GLN A 51 -37.64 -22.63 10.46
CA GLN A 51 -37.78 -21.65 9.38
C GLN A 51 -36.66 -20.59 9.43
N LYS A 52 -36.36 -20.05 10.61
CA LYS A 52 -35.27 -19.07 10.80
C LYS A 52 -33.91 -19.65 10.42
N ALA A 53 -33.60 -20.86 10.86
CA ALA A 53 -32.35 -21.54 10.49
C ALA A 53 -32.27 -21.77 8.97
N THR A 54 -33.36 -22.23 8.34
CA THR A 54 -33.43 -22.43 6.89
C THR A 54 -33.17 -21.14 6.13
N GLN A 55 -33.83 -20.05 6.51
CA GLN A 55 -33.65 -18.74 5.87
C GLN A 55 -32.23 -18.20 6.06
N ALA A 56 -31.65 -18.34 7.26
CA ALA A 56 -30.29 -17.91 7.54
C ALA A 56 -29.27 -18.67 6.66
N VAL A 57 -29.39 -20.00 6.55
CA VAL A 57 -28.51 -20.82 5.71
C VAL A 57 -28.68 -20.47 4.23
N GLN A 58 -29.91 -20.31 3.75
CA GLN A 58 -30.16 -19.94 2.35
C GLN A 58 -29.62 -18.55 2.00
N ALA A 59 -29.72 -17.58 2.93
CA ALA A 59 -29.22 -16.22 2.75
C ALA A 59 -27.69 -16.14 2.60
N LEU A 60 -26.95 -17.19 3.01
CA LEU A 60 -25.51 -17.28 2.77
C LEU A 60 -25.16 -17.44 1.29
N PHE A 61 -26.10 -17.88 0.45
CA PHE A 61 -25.84 -18.23 -0.94
C PHE A 61 -26.62 -17.35 -1.92
N THR A 62 -26.02 -17.10 -3.07
CA THR A 62 -26.67 -16.39 -4.19
C THR A 62 -27.51 -17.32 -5.07
N ASP A 63 -27.28 -18.63 -4.97
CA ASP A 63 -27.84 -19.64 -5.86
C ASP A 63 -28.38 -20.84 -5.07
N LYS A 64 -29.37 -21.53 -5.65
CA LYS A 64 -30.02 -22.71 -5.06
C LYS A 64 -29.15 -23.98 -5.13
N SER A 65 -28.05 -23.95 -5.87
CA SER A 65 -27.05 -25.03 -5.92
C SER A 65 -25.96 -24.89 -4.85
N TYR A 66 -26.03 -23.83 -4.04
CA TYR A 66 -25.09 -23.50 -2.96
C TYR A 66 -23.64 -23.43 -3.43
N THR A 67 -23.38 -22.87 -4.62
CA THR A 67 -22.02 -22.80 -5.20
C THR A 67 -21.31 -21.48 -4.96
N LYS A 68 -22.07 -20.40 -4.71
CA LYS A 68 -21.54 -19.05 -4.51
C LYS A 68 -22.18 -18.37 -3.31
N ILE A 69 -21.35 -17.78 -2.46
CA ILE A 69 -21.81 -16.94 -1.35
C ILE A 69 -22.14 -15.51 -1.80
N THR A 70 -23.01 -14.83 -1.06
CA THR A 70 -23.38 -13.43 -1.36
C THR A 70 -22.26 -12.46 -0.96
N ALA A 71 -22.24 -11.27 -1.57
CA ALA A 71 -21.19 -10.28 -1.28
C ALA A 71 -21.19 -9.78 0.18
N THR A 72 -22.34 -9.87 0.84
CA THR A 72 -22.58 -9.43 2.22
C THR A 72 -22.24 -10.49 3.25
N VAL A 73 -21.95 -11.73 2.84
CA VAL A 73 -21.59 -12.82 3.77
C VAL A 73 -20.21 -12.57 4.36
N ASN A 74 -20.14 -12.78 5.67
CA ASN A 74 -18.96 -12.60 6.51
C ASN A 74 -18.95 -13.63 7.65
N SER A 75 -17.89 -13.65 8.45
CA SER A 75 -17.75 -14.57 9.59
C SER A 75 -18.95 -14.49 10.54
N ASP A 76 -19.46 -13.28 10.84
CA ASP A 76 -20.59 -13.08 11.75
C ASP A 76 -21.88 -13.72 11.24
N SER A 77 -22.20 -13.55 9.96
CA SER A 77 -23.41 -14.12 9.33
C SER A 77 -23.37 -15.65 9.28
N ILE A 78 -22.17 -16.22 9.08
CA ILE A 78 -21.97 -17.67 9.09
C ILE A 78 -22.12 -18.21 10.51
N GLU A 79 -21.57 -17.52 11.52
CA GLU A 79 -21.70 -17.90 12.92
C GLU A 79 -23.15 -17.79 13.42
N GLU A 80 -23.88 -16.76 12.97
CA GLU A 80 -25.31 -16.59 13.25
C GLU A 80 -26.13 -17.74 12.66
N ALA A 81 -25.90 -18.11 11.40
CA ALA A 81 -26.54 -19.26 10.78
C ALA A 81 -26.18 -20.58 11.48
N SER A 82 -24.90 -20.76 11.83
CA SER A 82 -24.40 -21.92 12.58
C SER A 82 -25.11 -22.08 13.93
N SER A 83 -25.22 -20.98 14.68
CA SER A 83 -25.88 -20.95 15.99
C SER A 83 -27.37 -21.30 15.90
N LEU A 84 -28.06 -20.79 14.88
CA LEU A 84 -29.46 -21.13 14.62
C LEU A 84 -29.64 -22.61 14.26
N VAL A 85 -28.77 -23.15 13.42
CA VAL A 85 -28.77 -24.58 13.07
C VAL A 85 -28.53 -25.45 14.31
N LEU A 86 -27.55 -25.10 15.14
CA LEU A 86 -27.25 -25.83 16.37
C LEU A 86 -28.42 -25.83 17.35
N LYS A 87 -29.10 -24.69 17.51
CA LYS A 87 -30.29 -24.56 18.38
C LYS A 87 -31.42 -25.50 17.94
N VAL A 88 -31.62 -25.67 16.63
CA VAL A 88 -32.62 -26.61 16.09
C VAL A 88 -32.20 -28.06 16.34
N ILE A 89 -30.92 -28.40 16.10
CA ILE A 89 -30.39 -29.75 16.32
C ILE A 89 -30.58 -30.20 17.78
N LEU A 90 -30.26 -29.31 18.73
CA LEU A 90 -30.35 -29.62 20.16
C LEU A 90 -31.78 -29.82 20.66
N LYS A 91 -32.80 -29.34 19.93
CA LYS A 91 -34.21 -29.39 20.34
C LYS A 91 -34.98 -30.59 19.79
N ASP A 92 -34.71 -31.01 18.56
CA ASP A 92 -35.66 -31.86 17.84
C ASP A 92 -35.19 -33.30 17.53
N GLU A 93 -34.01 -33.78 17.98
CA GLU A 93 -33.46 -35.11 17.60
C GLU A 93 -33.50 -35.36 16.06
N ILE A 94 -33.46 -34.30 15.24
CA ILE A 94 -33.58 -34.41 13.78
C ILE A 94 -32.19 -34.63 13.15
N PRO A 95 -32.03 -35.64 12.29
CA PRO A 95 -30.86 -35.76 11.45
C PRO A 95 -31.00 -34.82 10.24
N LEU A 96 -30.33 -33.67 10.27
CA LEU A 96 -30.09 -32.89 9.05
C LEU A 96 -28.59 -32.56 8.89
N PRO A 97 -27.77 -33.53 8.46
CA PRO A 97 -26.37 -33.30 8.05
C PRO A 97 -26.23 -32.20 6.99
N LEU A 98 -27.32 -31.87 6.27
CA LEU A 98 -27.31 -30.94 5.15
C LEU A 98 -27.10 -29.48 5.57
N TRP A 99 -27.72 -28.98 6.64
CA TRP A 99 -27.55 -27.56 7.01
C TRP A 99 -26.19 -27.28 7.61
N SER A 100 -25.71 -28.13 8.53
CA SER A 100 -24.36 -28.02 9.06
C SER A 100 -23.33 -28.11 7.94
N SER A 101 -23.49 -29.03 6.97
CA SER A 101 -22.58 -29.10 5.82
C SER A 101 -22.67 -27.90 4.89
N LEU A 102 -23.84 -27.28 4.72
CA LEU A 102 -23.99 -26.04 3.95
C LEU A 102 -23.35 -24.84 4.66
N VAL A 103 -23.47 -24.73 5.98
CA VAL A 103 -22.77 -23.70 6.77
C VAL A 103 -21.26 -23.86 6.64
N GLU A 104 -20.73 -25.08 6.76
CA GLU A 104 -19.30 -25.36 6.55
C GLU A 104 -18.87 -25.08 5.09
N LYS A 105 -19.73 -25.37 4.12
CA LYS A 105 -19.48 -25.01 2.71
C LYS A 105 -19.40 -23.50 2.52
N ALA A 106 -20.31 -22.73 3.12
CA ALA A 106 -20.26 -21.27 3.07
C ALA A 106 -18.98 -20.72 3.72
N LYS A 107 -18.55 -21.31 4.85
CA LYS A 107 -17.30 -20.96 5.53
C LYS A 107 -16.08 -21.23 4.65
N LYS A 108 -16.06 -22.37 3.95
CA LYS A 108 -15.02 -22.70 2.98
C LYS A 108 -14.99 -21.69 1.83
N LEU A 109 -16.14 -21.41 1.21
CA LEU A 109 -16.25 -20.45 0.12
C LEU A 109 -15.86 -19.04 0.54
N LEU A 110 -16.18 -18.62 1.76
CA LEU A 110 -15.74 -17.35 2.33
C LEU A 110 -14.21 -17.30 2.38
N ASN A 111 -13.58 -18.33 2.93
CA ASN A 111 -12.11 -18.41 3.05
C ASN A 111 -11.38 -18.50 1.71
N GLU A 112 -12.05 -18.94 0.64
CA GLU A 112 -11.52 -18.93 -0.73
C GLU A 112 -11.60 -17.55 -1.39
N THR A 113 -12.32 -16.60 -0.80
CA THR A 113 -12.45 -15.25 -1.38
C THR A 113 -11.23 -14.39 -1.07
N THR A 114 -10.87 -13.54 -2.03
CA THR A 114 -9.72 -12.63 -1.94
C THR A 114 -10.11 -11.21 -1.56
N ASP A 115 -11.41 -10.98 -1.33
CA ASP A 115 -11.98 -9.66 -1.09
C ASP A 115 -12.24 -9.47 0.40
N LEU A 116 -11.95 -8.26 0.90
CA LEU A 116 -12.39 -7.87 2.23
C LEU A 116 -13.91 -7.88 2.32
N ARG A 117 -14.42 -8.45 3.41
CA ARG A 117 -15.86 -8.57 3.69
C ARG A 117 -16.29 -7.58 4.75
N PRO A 118 -17.52 -7.05 4.68
CA PRO A 118 -18.09 -6.26 5.77
C PRO A 118 -18.03 -7.04 7.09
N SER A 119 -17.91 -6.37 8.22
CA SER A 119 -17.89 -7.00 9.55
C SER A 119 -18.70 -6.17 10.53
N LYS A 120 -19.38 -6.80 11.50
CA LYS A 120 -20.04 -6.08 12.60
C LYS A 120 -19.03 -5.72 13.70
N ASN A 121 -17.84 -6.33 13.70
CA ASN A 121 -16.79 -6.02 14.66
C ASN A 121 -16.20 -4.60 14.40
N PRO A 122 -16.19 -3.71 15.41
CA PRO A 122 -15.74 -2.32 15.22
C PRO A 122 -14.25 -2.21 14.91
N ASP A 123 -13.40 -3.11 15.41
CA ASP A 123 -11.97 -3.11 15.12
C ASP A 123 -11.70 -3.61 13.70
N THR A 124 -12.42 -4.65 13.26
CA THR A 124 -12.39 -5.10 11.85
C THR A 124 -12.82 -3.98 10.89
N GLN A 125 -13.91 -3.26 11.19
CA GLN A 125 -14.38 -2.13 10.36
C GLN A 125 -13.32 -1.02 10.25
N LYS A 126 -12.69 -0.66 11.37
CA LYS A 126 -11.61 0.35 11.38
C LYS A 126 -10.42 -0.10 10.56
N ALA A 127 -10.00 -1.36 10.69
CA ALA A 127 -8.89 -1.92 9.93
C ALA A 127 -9.19 -1.96 8.42
N ILE A 128 -10.37 -2.41 8.01
CA ILE A 128 -10.81 -2.39 6.60
C ILE A 128 -10.78 -0.96 6.06
N LYS A 129 -11.36 0.00 6.78
CA LYS A 129 -11.37 1.41 6.35
C LYS A 129 -9.96 1.96 6.18
N ALA A 130 -9.07 1.68 7.14
CA ALA A 130 -7.69 2.12 7.09
C ALA A 130 -6.94 1.51 5.91
N VAL A 131 -7.08 0.20 5.68
CA VAL A 131 -6.47 -0.48 4.53
C VAL A 131 -7.02 0.05 3.22
N ASN A 132 -8.34 0.20 3.07
CA ASN A 132 -8.95 0.74 1.86
C ASN A 132 -8.44 2.16 1.54
N ALA A 133 -8.20 2.99 2.56
CA ALA A 133 -7.67 4.34 2.37
C ALA A 133 -6.21 4.37 1.84
N LEU A 134 -5.46 3.26 1.96
CA LEU A 134 -4.12 3.15 1.39
C LEU A 134 -4.16 2.97 -0.14
N PHE A 135 -5.29 2.60 -0.72
CA PHE A 135 -5.42 2.29 -2.14
C PHE A 135 -6.40 3.24 -2.83
N THR A 136 -6.24 3.41 -4.13
CA THR A 136 -7.19 4.20 -4.96
C THR A 136 -8.25 3.34 -5.63
N ASP A 137 -8.06 2.04 -5.62
CA ASP A 137 -8.89 1.06 -6.30
C ASP A 137 -9.30 -0.08 -5.38
N THR A 138 -10.45 -0.71 -5.66
CA THR A 138 -10.97 -1.84 -4.88
C THR A 138 -10.26 -3.16 -5.18
N THR A 139 -9.42 -3.21 -6.21
CA THR A 139 -8.57 -4.38 -6.52
C THR A 139 -7.18 -4.32 -5.88
N TYR A 140 -6.92 -3.26 -5.09
CA TYR A 140 -5.69 -3.07 -4.33
C TYR A 140 -4.43 -3.12 -5.19
N THR A 141 -4.47 -2.53 -6.39
CA THR A 141 -3.36 -2.53 -7.35
C THR A 141 -2.62 -1.20 -7.38
N LYS A 142 -3.22 -0.11 -6.87
CA LYS A 142 -2.67 1.24 -6.92
C LYS A 142 -2.68 1.88 -5.54
N ILE A 143 -1.49 2.22 -5.04
CA ILE A 143 -1.33 2.95 -3.78
C ILE A 143 -1.83 4.40 -3.93
N ALA A 144 -2.50 4.91 -2.89
CA ALA A 144 -2.97 6.29 -2.86
C ALA A 144 -1.82 7.28 -2.69
N ALA A 145 -1.94 8.46 -3.32
CA ALA A 145 -0.93 9.52 -3.21
C ALA A 145 -0.74 10.02 -1.77
N THR A 146 -1.78 9.88 -0.95
CA THR A 146 -1.81 10.22 0.48
C THR A 146 -1.27 9.11 1.38
N ALA A 147 -0.99 7.92 0.86
CA ALA A 147 -0.46 6.81 1.65
C ALA A 147 1.02 7.06 1.98
N THR A 148 1.38 6.90 3.25
CA THR A 148 2.74 7.07 3.79
C THR A 148 3.16 5.82 4.58
N SER A 149 4.45 5.70 4.89
CA SER A 149 4.96 4.64 5.78
C SER A 149 4.23 4.62 7.13
N GLU A 150 3.92 5.80 7.70
CA GLU A 150 3.17 5.93 8.95
C GLU A 150 1.73 5.44 8.79
N SER A 151 1.03 5.83 7.72
CA SER A 151 -0.36 5.39 7.51
C SER A 151 -0.47 3.85 7.36
N ILE A 152 0.54 3.22 6.74
CA ILE A 152 0.63 1.76 6.65
C ILE A 152 0.86 1.16 8.04
N GLN A 153 1.74 1.78 8.85
CA GLN A 153 2.02 1.32 10.20
C GLN A 153 0.80 1.47 11.12
N ASP A 154 0.05 2.56 11.01
CA ASP A 154 -1.20 2.79 11.73
C ASP A 154 -2.25 1.74 11.34
N ALA A 155 -2.38 1.45 10.05
CA ALA A 155 -3.27 0.40 9.56
C ALA A 155 -2.84 -1.00 10.05
N ARG A 156 -1.52 -1.28 10.18
CA ARG A 156 -1.02 -2.52 10.82
C ARG A 156 -1.40 -2.60 12.29
N ILE A 157 -1.33 -1.50 13.03
CA ILE A 157 -1.75 -1.47 14.45
C ILE A 157 -3.25 -1.78 14.56
N LEU A 158 -4.08 -1.26 13.65
CA LEU A 158 -5.50 -1.57 13.60
C LEU A 158 -5.76 -3.04 13.21
N ALA A 159 -5.07 -3.56 12.20
CA ALA A 159 -5.20 -4.95 11.76
C ALA A 159 -4.84 -5.96 12.86
N ARG A 160 -3.90 -5.63 13.75
CA ARG A 160 -3.55 -6.47 14.91
C ARG A 160 -4.67 -6.62 15.95
N LYS A 161 -5.65 -5.71 15.96
CA LYS A 161 -6.82 -5.77 16.85
C LYS A 161 -7.94 -6.65 16.27
N VAL A 162 -7.84 -7.01 15.00
CA VAL A 162 -8.82 -7.88 14.34
C VAL A 162 -8.70 -9.29 14.92
N PRO A 163 -9.81 -9.94 15.30
CA PRO A 163 -9.79 -11.32 15.75
C PRO A 163 -9.17 -12.25 14.71
N THR A 164 -8.31 -13.18 15.13
CA THR A 164 -7.61 -14.09 14.22
C THR A 164 -8.52 -15.09 13.51
N ASN A 165 -9.74 -15.29 14.01
CA ASN A 165 -10.80 -16.09 13.39
C ASN A 165 -11.69 -15.28 12.43
N ASP A 166 -11.52 -13.96 12.34
CA ASP A 166 -12.18 -13.14 11.30
C ASP A 166 -11.53 -13.44 9.95
N HIS A 167 -12.35 -13.71 8.93
CA HIS A 167 -11.87 -13.97 7.57
C HIS A 167 -10.95 -12.86 7.04
N ASN A 168 -11.22 -11.61 7.43
CA ASN A 168 -10.44 -10.46 6.99
C ASN A 168 -9.02 -10.42 7.58
N TYR A 169 -8.74 -11.12 8.69
CA TYR A 169 -7.47 -10.99 9.41
C TYR A 169 -6.26 -11.22 8.50
N SER A 170 -6.21 -12.36 7.82
CA SER A 170 -5.10 -12.71 6.93
C SER A 170 -5.06 -11.81 5.69
N LEU A 171 -6.23 -11.48 5.12
CA LEU A 171 -6.33 -10.60 3.95
C LEU A 171 -5.81 -9.20 4.23
N LEU A 172 -6.17 -8.59 5.38
CA LEU A 172 -5.68 -7.28 5.80
C LEU A 172 -4.15 -7.27 5.90
N ASN A 173 -3.55 -8.29 6.53
CA ASN A 173 -2.10 -8.38 6.66
C ASN A 173 -1.39 -8.54 5.30
N ASN A 174 -1.98 -9.31 4.38
CA ASN A 174 -1.47 -9.45 3.01
C ASN A 174 -1.56 -8.12 2.25
N LEU A 175 -2.67 -7.41 2.36
CA LEU A 175 -2.86 -6.10 1.73
C LEU A 175 -1.92 -5.04 2.30
N LEU A 176 -1.61 -5.07 3.61
CA LEU A 176 -0.64 -4.16 4.23
C LEU A 176 0.80 -4.43 3.76
N THR A 177 1.15 -5.70 3.53
CA THR A 177 2.42 -6.05 2.89
C THR A 177 2.45 -5.53 1.46
N LYS A 178 1.38 -5.76 0.70
CA LYS A 178 1.24 -5.26 -0.69
C LYS A 178 1.32 -3.74 -0.76
N ALA A 179 0.67 -3.01 0.15
CA ALA A 179 0.74 -1.56 0.23
C ALA A 179 2.17 -1.06 0.44
N ALA A 180 2.92 -1.69 1.36
CA ALA A 180 4.32 -1.35 1.58
C ALA A 180 5.18 -1.58 0.33
N THR A 181 4.98 -2.70 -0.37
CA THR A 181 5.68 -2.99 -1.64
C THR A 181 5.33 -1.99 -2.74
N LEU A 182 4.06 -1.63 -2.89
CA LEU A 182 3.65 -0.65 -3.89
C LEU A 182 4.21 0.73 -3.56
N LEU A 183 4.23 1.12 -2.27
CA LEU A 183 4.79 2.39 -1.83
C LEU A 183 6.29 2.48 -2.19
N SER A 184 7.09 1.45 -1.88
CA SER A 184 8.53 1.44 -2.16
C SER A 184 8.87 1.44 -3.66
N GLN A 185 7.92 1.07 -4.53
CA GLN A 185 8.08 1.13 -5.98
C GLN A 185 7.83 2.54 -6.54
N THR A 186 7.29 3.44 -5.74
CA THR A 186 7.02 4.80 -6.17
C THR A 186 8.25 5.68 -6.04
N THR A 187 8.36 6.70 -6.89
CA THR A 187 9.52 7.61 -6.93
C THR A 187 9.15 9.04 -6.50
N ASP A 188 7.88 9.28 -6.19
CA ASP A 188 7.38 10.56 -5.74
C ASP A 188 7.49 10.71 -4.22
N LEU A 189 7.71 11.95 -3.79
CA LEU A 189 7.70 12.31 -2.38
C LEU A 189 6.27 12.20 -1.84
N ARG A 190 6.16 11.67 -0.63
CA ARG A 190 4.90 11.55 0.11
C ARG A 190 4.70 12.72 1.07
N PRO A 191 3.44 13.11 1.33
CA PRO A 191 3.13 14.07 2.38
C PRO A 191 3.72 13.62 3.72
N THR A 192 4.25 14.56 4.49
CA THR A 192 4.84 14.28 5.81
C THR A 192 4.65 15.47 6.74
N SER A 193 4.38 15.18 8.01
CA SER A 193 4.39 16.15 9.10
C SER A 193 5.70 16.14 9.90
N ASN A 194 6.66 15.28 9.54
CA ASN A 194 7.95 15.21 10.21
C ASN A 194 8.79 16.45 9.84
N PRO A 195 9.21 17.28 10.81
CA PRO A 195 9.91 18.52 10.53
C PRO A 195 11.31 18.31 9.92
N ASP A 196 12.00 17.22 10.23
CA ASP A 196 13.29 16.91 9.65
C ASP A 196 13.15 16.44 8.20
N THR A 197 12.16 15.60 7.90
CA THR A 197 11.82 15.22 6.51
C THR A 197 11.43 16.45 5.69
N GLN A 198 10.62 17.37 6.23
CA GLN A 198 10.25 18.61 5.54
C GLN A 198 11.45 19.50 5.22
N LYS A 199 12.39 19.67 6.17
CA LYS A 199 13.64 20.42 5.93
C LYS A 199 14.49 19.77 4.86
N ALA A 200 14.60 18.43 4.86
CA ALA A 200 15.34 17.71 3.84
C ALA A 200 14.70 17.84 2.44
N ILE A 201 13.37 17.77 2.35
CA ILE A 201 12.63 18.02 1.09
C ILE A 201 12.93 19.43 0.57
N GLN A 202 12.87 20.44 1.43
CA GLN A 202 13.18 21.82 1.03
C GLN A 202 14.63 21.97 0.55
N ALA A 203 15.58 21.37 1.27
CA ALA A 203 16.99 21.42 0.91
C ALA A 203 17.26 20.72 -0.43
N VAL A 204 16.72 19.51 -0.65
CA VAL A 204 16.84 18.80 -1.92
C VAL A 204 16.18 19.59 -3.05
N ASN A 205 14.96 20.10 -2.86
CA ASN A 205 14.29 20.90 -3.89
C ASN A 205 15.09 22.16 -4.26
N ALA A 206 15.75 22.80 -3.28
CA ALA A 206 16.59 23.97 -3.53
C ALA A 206 17.85 23.68 -4.36
N LEU A 207 18.25 22.40 -4.50
CA LEU A 207 19.34 22.01 -5.40
C LEU A 207 18.93 22.09 -6.87
N PHE A 208 17.64 22.18 -7.20
CA PHE A 208 17.12 22.13 -8.56
C PHE A 208 16.30 23.38 -8.91
N THR A 209 16.24 23.70 -10.20
CA THR A 209 15.35 24.76 -10.72
C THR A 209 14.01 24.22 -11.21
N ASP A 210 13.91 22.91 -11.41
CA ASP A 210 12.77 22.23 -11.99
C ASP A 210 12.22 21.14 -11.07
N THR A 211 10.92 20.86 -11.20
CA THR A 211 10.24 19.82 -10.42
C THR A 211 10.49 18.40 -10.95
N THR A 212 11.13 18.28 -12.12
CA THR A 212 11.57 16.99 -12.70
C THR A 212 13.00 16.62 -12.29
N TYR A 213 13.66 17.47 -11.50
CA TYR A 213 15.00 17.24 -10.95
C TYR A 213 16.05 16.97 -12.04
N THR A 214 16.02 17.73 -13.13
CA THR A 214 16.94 17.58 -14.28
C THR A 214 17.93 18.72 -14.41
N LYS A 215 17.68 19.86 -13.77
CA LYS A 215 18.53 21.05 -13.86
C LYS A 215 18.85 21.57 -12.47
N LEU A 216 20.14 21.65 -12.15
CA LEU A 216 20.59 22.25 -10.90
C LEU A 216 20.22 23.74 -10.83
N ALA A 217 19.94 24.21 -9.62
CA ALA A 217 20.00 25.64 -9.31
C ALA A 217 21.40 26.20 -9.62
N ALA A 218 21.51 27.52 -9.73
CA ALA A 218 22.73 28.17 -10.21
C ALA A 218 23.99 27.60 -9.52
N THR A 219 25.06 27.40 -10.29
CA THR A 219 26.31 26.78 -9.80
C THR A 219 26.96 27.58 -8.66
N ALA A 220 26.72 28.90 -8.61
CA ALA A 220 27.12 29.75 -7.49
C ALA A 220 26.47 29.34 -6.16
N THR A 221 25.29 28.71 -6.22
CA THR A 221 24.51 28.23 -5.06
C THR A 221 24.64 26.73 -4.81
N VAL A 222 24.89 25.90 -5.83
CA VAL A 222 25.01 24.45 -5.68
C VAL A 222 26.46 24.00 -5.90
N ASN A 223 27.08 23.51 -4.84
CA ASN A 223 28.45 22.98 -4.80
C ASN A 223 28.56 21.76 -3.87
N ILE A 224 29.76 21.21 -3.70
CA ILE A 224 29.97 20.01 -2.87
C ILE A 224 29.55 20.24 -1.41
N ASP A 225 29.87 21.41 -0.83
CA ASP A 225 29.47 21.74 0.55
C ASP A 225 27.94 21.76 0.70
N THR A 226 27.20 22.19 -0.33
CA THR A 226 25.73 22.15 -0.30
C THR A 226 25.17 20.74 -0.43
N ILE A 227 25.81 19.87 -1.22
CA ILE A 227 25.45 18.44 -1.31
C ILE A 227 25.68 17.79 0.06
N ASP A 228 26.82 18.02 0.69
CA ASP A 228 27.15 17.45 2.01
C ASP A 228 26.22 17.96 3.12
N LYS A 229 25.92 19.26 3.13
CA LYS A 229 24.91 19.83 4.06
C LYS A 229 23.55 19.19 3.87
N THR A 230 23.12 18.97 2.63
CA THR A 230 21.85 18.31 2.32
C THR A 230 21.87 16.85 2.75
N SER A 231 22.97 16.13 2.49
CA SER A 231 23.20 14.75 2.95
C SER A 231 23.04 14.61 4.47
N ASN A 232 23.63 15.54 5.23
CA ASN A 232 23.50 15.56 6.69
C ASN A 232 22.07 15.79 7.19
N LEU A 233 21.21 16.45 6.41
CA LEU A 233 19.78 16.56 6.73
C LEU A 233 19.05 15.24 6.47
N LEU A 234 19.39 14.53 5.39
CA LEU A 234 18.79 13.22 5.08
C LEU A 234 19.09 12.19 6.17
N LEU A 235 20.28 12.23 6.79
CA LEU A 235 20.65 11.33 7.89
C LEU A 235 19.76 11.46 9.14
N LYS A 236 18.96 12.53 9.25
CA LYS A 236 17.99 12.71 10.35
C LYS A 236 16.63 12.09 10.06
N ILE A 237 16.38 11.71 8.81
CA ILE A 237 15.14 11.06 8.41
C ILE A 237 15.20 9.59 8.85
N PRO A 238 14.14 9.04 9.46
CA PRO A 238 14.10 7.62 9.77
C PRO A 238 14.25 6.78 8.50
N SER A 239 15.07 5.73 8.54
CA SER A 239 15.34 4.87 7.39
C SER A 239 14.12 4.09 6.86
N TRP A 240 13.04 4.01 7.65
CA TRP A 240 11.78 3.39 7.24
C TRP A 240 10.80 4.36 6.55
N ASP A 241 11.09 5.66 6.57
CA ASP A 241 10.31 6.68 5.84
C ASP A 241 10.64 6.57 4.35
N HIS A 242 9.61 6.32 3.53
CA HIS A 242 9.72 6.25 2.07
C HIS A 242 10.46 7.47 1.46
N ASN A 243 10.25 8.65 2.04
CA ASN A 243 10.89 9.87 1.55
C ASN A 243 12.41 9.83 1.66
N PHE A 244 12.99 9.05 2.59
CA PHE A 244 14.44 8.92 2.71
C PHE A 244 15.06 8.38 1.40
N GLU A 245 14.52 7.29 0.86
CA GLU A 245 15.05 6.65 -0.35
C GLU A 245 14.91 7.54 -1.60
N VAL A 246 13.75 8.21 -1.72
CA VAL A 246 13.49 9.15 -2.81
C VAL A 246 14.46 10.35 -2.74
N LEU A 247 14.58 10.97 -1.57
CA LEU A 247 15.47 12.13 -1.38
C LEU A 247 16.94 11.75 -1.58
N PHE A 248 17.37 10.58 -1.11
CA PHE A 248 18.73 10.10 -1.30
C PHE A 248 19.04 9.91 -2.79
N SER A 249 18.11 9.31 -3.53
CA SER A 249 18.24 9.15 -4.99
C SER A 249 18.33 10.50 -5.71
N LEU A 250 17.52 11.48 -5.30
CA LEU A 250 17.56 12.85 -5.85
C LEU A 250 18.87 13.57 -5.50
N LEU A 251 19.41 13.38 -4.29
CA LEU A 251 20.70 13.94 -3.89
C LEU A 251 21.85 13.35 -4.72
N LEU A 252 21.84 12.04 -4.97
CA LEU A 252 22.81 11.39 -5.86
C LEU A 252 22.69 11.91 -7.30
N LYS A 253 21.46 12.15 -7.77
CA LYS A 253 21.22 12.77 -9.07
C LYS A 253 21.79 14.19 -9.13
N ALA A 254 21.58 14.99 -8.08
CA ALA A 254 22.15 16.34 -7.98
C ALA A 254 23.69 16.31 -8.01
N ALA A 255 24.32 15.41 -7.25
CA ALA A 255 25.76 15.24 -7.24
C ALA A 255 26.30 14.80 -8.62
N THR A 256 25.57 13.94 -9.32
CA THR A 256 25.92 13.50 -10.68
C THR A 256 25.83 14.65 -11.67
N LEU A 257 24.73 15.39 -11.67
CA LEU A 257 24.56 16.59 -12.51
C LEU A 257 25.62 17.63 -12.20
N LEU A 258 25.94 17.82 -10.90
CA LEU A 258 26.98 18.74 -10.49
C LEU A 258 28.28 18.33 -11.14
N ASN A 259 28.66 17.05 -11.05
CA ASN A 259 29.87 16.49 -11.64
C ASN A 259 29.98 16.62 -13.17
N GLN A 260 28.86 16.76 -13.87
CA GLN A 260 28.82 16.95 -15.33
C GLN A 260 28.93 18.41 -15.77
N THR A 261 28.93 19.37 -14.85
CA THR A 261 29.10 20.79 -15.20
C THR A 261 30.51 21.07 -15.74
N THR A 262 30.60 22.00 -16.69
CA THR A 262 31.86 22.45 -17.33
C THR A 262 32.33 23.81 -16.83
N ASP A 263 31.68 24.35 -15.81
CA ASP A 263 31.99 25.67 -15.25
C ASP A 263 32.83 25.53 -13.97
N LEU A 264 33.65 26.54 -13.67
CA LEU A 264 34.33 26.61 -12.37
C LEU A 264 33.31 26.65 -11.24
N ARG A 265 33.47 25.75 -10.27
CA ARG A 265 32.59 25.62 -9.11
C ARG A 265 33.09 26.43 -7.92
N PRO A 266 32.20 27.09 -7.17
CA PRO A 266 32.54 27.58 -5.84
C PRO A 266 33.02 26.42 -4.97
N THR A 267 34.00 26.68 -4.13
CA THR A 267 34.69 25.69 -3.31
C THR A 267 35.13 26.32 -2.00
N SER A 268 35.14 25.54 -0.92
CA SER A 268 35.70 25.94 0.38
C SER A 268 37.21 25.74 0.46
N ASN A 269 37.83 25.04 -0.50
CA ASN A 269 39.27 24.84 -0.53
C ASN A 269 40.00 26.18 -0.77
N PRO A 270 40.86 26.64 0.16
CA PRO A 270 41.48 27.95 0.07
C PRO A 270 42.47 28.10 -1.11
N ASP A 271 43.10 27.02 -1.55
CA ASP A 271 44.03 27.07 -2.68
C ASP A 271 43.27 27.05 -4.02
N THR A 272 42.19 26.27 -4.12
CA THR A 272 41.28 26.33 -5.27
C THR A 272 40.61 27.70 -5.39
N GLN A 273 40.16 28.31 -4.28
CA GLN A 273 39.62 29.68 -4.30
C GLN A 273 40.64 30.71 -4.83
N LYS A 274 41.90 30.63 -4.40
CA LYS A 274 42.97 31.53 -4.89
C LYS A 274 43.21 31.32 -6.39
N ALA A 275 43.23 30.07 -6.85
CA ALA A 275 43.42 29.75 -8.26
C ALA A 275 42.26 30.25 -9.13
N ILE A 276 41.01 30.04 -8.71
CA ILE A 276 39.81 30.57 -9.38
C ILE A 276 39.86 32.11 -9.43
N LYS A 277 40.13 32.77 -8.31
CA LYS A 277 40.20 34.24 -8.26
C LYS A 277 41.28 34.80 -9.18
N ALA A 278 42.46 34.18 -9.18
CA ALA A 278 43.56 34.57 -10.05
C ALA A 278 43.22 34.34 -11.53
N THR A 279 42.56 33.23 -11.86
CA THR A 279 42.13 32.89 -13.23
C THR A 279 41.05 33.83 -13.72
N ASN A 280 39.99 34.06 -12.93
CA ASN A 280 38.91 34.99 -13.28
C ASN A 280 39.42 36.42 -13.49
N ALA A 281 40.43 36.87 -12.73
CA ALA A 281 41.02 38.21 -12.89
C ALA A 281 41.74 38.41 -14.24
N LEU A 282 42.04 37.35 -14.99
CA LEU A 282 42.63 37.43 -16.32
C LEU A 282 41.59 37.79 -17.40
N PHE A 283 40.30 37.71 -17.09
CA PHE A 283 39.22 37.88 -18.07
C PHE A 283 38.26 39.00 -17.67
N THR A 284 37.59 39.57 -18.67
CA THR A 284 36.51 40.57 -18.48
C THR A 284 35.12 39.96 -18.57
N ASP A 285 35.04 38.71 -19.04
CA ASP A 285 33.82 37.93 -19.15
C ASP A 285 33.92 36.64 -18.34
N THR A 286 32.78 35.97 -18.14
CA THR A 286 32.68 34.69 -17.44
C THR A 286 32.79 33.49 -18.38
N THR A 287 32.86 33.72 -19.69
CA THR A 287 32.99 32.69 -20.73
C THR A 287 34.46 32.43 -21.12
N TYR A 288 35.38 33.14 -20.47
CA TYR A 288 36.81 33.06 -20.68
C TYR A 288 37.19 33.31 -22.14
N THR A 289 36.58 34.29 -22.77
CA THR A 289 36.77 34.61 -24.20
C THR A 289 37.50 35.93 -24.43
N LYS A 290 37.48 36.84 -23.46
CA LYS A 290 38.10 38.17 -23.58
C LYS A 290 38.99 38.48 -22.38
N LEU A 291 40.29 38.65 -22.64
CA LEU A 291 41.27 39.01 -21.62
C LEU A 291 41.04 40.42 -21.08
N ALA A 292 41.34 40.62 -19.79
CA ALA A 292 41.45 41.94 -19.20
C ALA A 292 42.69 42.68 -19.73
N ALA A 293 42.60 43.99 -19.90
CA ALA A 293 43.70 44.82 -20.42
C ALA A 293 44.97 44.77 -19.56
N THR A 294 44.85 44.40 -18.28
CA THR A 294 45.95 44.23 -17.34
C THR A 294 46.61 42.85 -17.41
N THR A 295 46.11 41.95 -18.26
CA THR A 295 46.61 40.58 -18.37
C THR A 295 47.97 40.56 -19.07
N THR A 296 48.91 39.84 -18.45
CA THR A 296 50.27 39.65 -18.94
C THR A 296 50.70 38.19 -18.81
N SER A 297 51.74 37.78 -19.54
CA SER A 297 52.35 36.45 -19.41
C SER A 297 52.74 36.13 -17.95
N LYS A 298 53.24 37.13 -17.21
CA LYS A 298 53.56 36.99 -15.77
C LYS A 298 52.32 36.69 -14.92
N SER A 299 51.18 37.33 -15.20
CA SER A 299 49.93 37.07 -14.47
C SER A 299 49.36 35.68 -14.77
N ILE A 300 49.42 35.23 -16.03
CA ILE A 300 49.01 33.87 -16.43
C ILE A 300 49.89 32.82 -15.74
N HIS A 301 51.22 32.99 -15.77
CA HIS A 301 52.15 32.08 -15.09
C HIS A 301 51.92 32.01 -13.56
N LYS A 302 51.56 33.14 -12.94
CA LYS A 302 51.19 33.17 -11.52
C LYS A 302 49.91 32.35 -11.26
N ALA A 303 48.90 32.45 -12.13
CA ALA A 303 47.67 31.67 -12.01
C ALA A 303 47.92 30.16 -12.23
N PHE A 304 48.80 29.78 -13.17
CA PHE A 304 49.25 28.38 -13.32
C PHE A 304 49.90 27.85 -12.04
N LYS A 305 50.81 28.62 -11.41
CA LYS A 305 51.44 28.24 -10.14
C LYS A 305 50.44 28.06 -9.00
N LEU A 306 49.36 28.83 -8.97
CA LEU A 306 48.29 28.65 -8.00
C LEU A 306 47.47 27.39 -8.32
N THR A 307 47.20 27.13 -9.60
CA THR A 307 46.47 25.94 -10.06
C THR A 307 47.23 24.64 -9.74
N GLN A 308 48.56 24.64 -9.78
CA GLN A 308 49.37 23.47 -9.37
C GLN A 308 49.22 23.09 -7.89
N LYS A 309 48.71 24.00 -7.04
CA LYS A 309 48.42 23.70 -5.63
C LYS A 309 47.00 23.17 -5.42
N VAL A 310 46.16 23.24 -6.46
CA VAL A 310 44.82 22.65 -6.43
C VAL A 310 44.97 21.13 -6.48
N PRO A 311 44.31 20.36 -5.62
CA PRO A 311 44.36 18.91 -5.70
C PRO A 311 43.87 18.40 -7.06
N SER A 312 44.50 17.36 -7.59
CA SER A 312 44.17 16.81 -8.92
C SER A 312 42.75 16.27 -9.04
N GLU A 313 42.19 15.84 -7.91
CA GLU A 313 40.84 15.33 -7.72
C GLU A 313 39.78 16.44 -7.57
N ASP A 314 40.19 17.70 -7.38
CA ASP A 314 39.27 18.84 -7.41
C ASP A 314 38.79 19.03 -8.84
N HIS A 315 37.47 19.04 -9.04
CA HIS A 315 36.85 19.24 -10.34
C HIS A 315 37.40 20.48 -11.08
N ASN A 316 37.71 21.54 -10.35
CA ASN A 316 38.21 22.77 -10.93
C ASN A 316 39.64 22.63 -11.49
N HIS A 317 40.42 21.63 -11.07
CA HIS A 317 41.84 21.53 -11.44
C HIS A 317 42.04 21.51 -12.96
N ALA A 318 41.40 20.56 -13.64
CA ALA A 318 41.54 20.40 -15.09
C ALA A 318 40.95 21.60 -15.85
N LEU A 319 39.80 22.10 -15.41
CA LEU A 319 39.14 23.27 -15.99
C LEU A 319 40.00 24.53 -15.87
N LEU A 320 40.61 24.78 -14.71
CA LEU A 320 41.53 25.89 -14.51
C LEU A 320 42.72 25.79 -15.46
N LEU A 321 43.31 24.60 -15.64
CA LEU A 321 44.41 24.41 -16.59
C LEU A 321 43.99 24.70 -18.04
N ASP A 322 42.80 24.26 -18.45
CA ASP A 322 42.26 24.51 -19.79
C ASP A 322 42.01 26.01 -20.01
N ILE A 323 41.35 26.68 -19.06
CA ILE A 323 41.08 28.12 -19.10
C ILE A 323 42.40 28.92 -19.16
N LEU A 324 43.42 28.52 -18.41
CA LEU A 324 44.72 29.18 -18.41
C LEU A 324 45.49 28.96 -19.71
N THR A 325 45.37 27.77 -20.31
CA THR A 325 45.91 27.48 -21.64
C THR A 325 45.24 28.38 -22.69
N LYS A 326 43.91 28.50 -22.63
CA LYS A 326 43.14 29.41 -23.48
C LYS A 326 43.56 30.87 -23.28
N ALA A 327 43.77 31.32 -22.03
CA ALA A 327 44.27 32.66 -21.74
C ALA A 327 45.62 32.93 -22.42
N GLN A 328 46.52 31.94 -22.39
CA GLN A 328 47.83 32.04 -23.00
C GLN A 328 47.74 32.11 -24.54
N THR A 329 46.87 31.32 -25.15
CA THR A 329 46.60 31.40 -26.59
C THR A 329 45.99 32.74 -27.00
N LEU A 330 45.03 33.27 -26.23
CA LEU A 330 44.43 34.57 -26.49
C LEU A 330 45.46 35.71 -26.41
N LEU A 331 46.39 35.66 -25.45
CA LEU A 331 47.42 36.69 -25.28
C LEU A 331 48.46 36.67 -26.42
N LEU A 332 48.73 35.50 -27.01
CA LEU A 332 49.64 35.38 -28.15
C LEU A 332 49.02 35.91 -29.46
N ASN A 333 47.68 35.93 -29.53
CA ASN A 333 46.92 36.35 -30.71
C ASN A 333 46.36 37.79 -30.60
N SER A 334 46.62 38.49 -29.48
CA SER A 334 46.21 39.88 -29.22
C SER A 334 47.34 40.86 -29.50
#